data_AF-A0A7J5SCS2-F1
#
_entry.id   AF-A0A7J5SCS2-F1
#
_cell.length_a   1.000
_cell.length_b   1.000
_cell.length_c   1.000
_cell.angle_alpha   90.00
_cell.angle_beta   90.00
_cell.angle_gamma   90.00
#
_symmetry.space_group_name_H-M   'P 1'
#
loop_
_entity.id
_entity.type
_entity.pdbx_description
1 polymer ?
#
loop_
_entity_poly.entity_id
_entity_poly.type
_entity_poly.pdbx_seq_one_letter_code
_entity_poly.pdbx_strand_id
1 'polypeptide(L)'
;MSDLQTISSKLWAMANELRGNMDAAEYKNYILAFMFYRYLSEHQEHYLVTNNVIDVDADKTVNQSYLEQAIGDDLDDYLQDISASLGYAIAPLDTWASLIHKIDNSM
;
A
#
# COMPACT_ATOMS: atom_id res chain seq x y z
N MET A 1 -19.23 20.02 -11.74
CA MET A 1 -19.40 20.22 -10.28
C MET A 1 -20.07 18.98 -9.66
N SER A 2 -19.42 17.80 -9.72
CA SER A 2 -20.02 16.53 -9.27
C SER A 2 -19.05 15.65 -8.46
N ASP A 3 -17.74 15.78 -8.68
CA ASP A 3 -16.78 14.83 -8.12
C ASP A 3 -16.57 14.99 -6.61
N LEU A 4 -16.54 16.22 -6.11
CA LEU A 4 -16.35 16.50 -4.67
C LEU A 4 -17.52 15.99 -3.82
N GLN A 5 -18.75 16.11 -4.31
CA GLN A 5 -19.95 15.61 -3.63
C GLN A 5 -19.99 14.09 -3.64
N THR A 6 -19.55 13.47 -4.74
CA THR A 6 -19.49 12.00 -4.88
C THR A 6 -18.42 11.41 -3.96
N ILE A 7 -17.23 12.02 -3.90
CA ILE A 7 -16.15 11.62 -2.99
C ILE A 7 -16.58 11.79 -1.53
N SER A 8 -17.19 12.93 -1.20
CA SER A 8 -17.66 13.20 0.17
C SER A 8 -18.73 12.19 0.60
N SER A 9 -19.66 11.85 -0.28
CA SER A 9 -20.71 10.86 -0.01
C SER A 9 -20.15 9.46 0.18
N LYS A 10 -19.14 9.06 -0.61
CA LYS A 10 -18.44 7.78 -0.45
C LYS A 10 -17.66 7.72 0.87
N LEU A 11 -16.93 8.78 1.22
CA LEU A 11 -16.26 8.90 2.53
C LEU A 11 -17.27 8.80 3.69
N TRP A 12 -18.43 9.45 3.55
CA TRP A 12 -19.51 9.39 4.53
C TRP A 12 -20.13 8.00 4.66
N ALA A 13 -20.31 7.30 3.55
CA ALA A 13 -20.84 5.93 3.53
C ALA A 13 -19.86 4.94 4.20
N MET A 14 -18.57 5.01 3.86
CA MET A 14 -17.52 4.20 4.50
C MET A 14 -17.44 4.48 6.00
N ALA A 15 -17.52 5.76 6.41
CA ALA A 15 -17.55 6.14 7.82
C ALA A 15 -18.83 5.72 8.56
N ASN A 16 -19.97 5.59 7.85
CA ASN A 16 -21.23 5.05 8.40
C ASN A 16 -21.12 3.54 8.65
N GLU A 17 -20.52 2.79 7.72
CA GLU A 17 -20.30 1.35 7.88
C GLU A 17 -19.34 1.04 9.03
N LEU A 18 -18.30 1.85 9.23
CA LEU A 18 -17.31 1.66 10.30
C LEU A 18 -17.83 2.09 11.69
N ARG A 19 -18.76 3.05 11.76
CA ARG A 19 -19.30 3.61 13.02
C ARG A 19 -20.35 2.72 13.69
N GLY A 20 -20.87 1.70 13.01
CA GLY A 20 -21.88 0.81 13.57
C GLY A 20 -21.44 0.00 14.80
N ASN A 21 -20.13 -0.16 15.03
CA ASN A 21 -19.57 -0.99 16.12
C ASN A 21 -18.31 -0.43 16.82
N MET A 22 -17.85 0.79 16.50
CA MET A 22 -16.54 1.28 16.98
C MET A 22 -16.62 2.74 17.46
N ASP A 23 -16.03 3.04 18.62
CA ASP A 23 -15.96 4.40 19.15
C ASP A 23 -15.18 5.31 18.19
N ALA A 24 -15.56 6.58 18.06
CA ALA A 24 -14.90 7.51 17.15
C ALA A 24 -13.40 7.70 17.47
N ALA A 25 -13.04 7.54 18.75
CA ALA A 25 -11.65 7.53 19.21
C ALA A 25 -10.89 6.28 18.73
N GLU A 26 -11.53 5.12 18.70
CA GLU A 26 -10.97 3.89 18.15
C GLU A 26 -10.81 3.98 16.64
N TYR A 27 -11.83 4.48 15.93
CA TYR A 27 -11.77 4.70 14.47
C TYR A 27 -10.59 5.57 14.06
N LYS A 28 -10.34 6.66 14.79
CA LYS A 28 -9.18 7.53 14.57
C LYS A 28 -7.86 6.78 14.68
N ASN A 29 -7.72 5.90 15.68
CA ASN A 29 -6.48 5.14 15.89
C ASN A 29 -6.24 4.13 14.75
N TYR A 30 -7.29 3.46 14.27
CA TYR A 30 -7.18 2.51 13.16
C TYR A 30 -6.92 3.20 11.81
N ILE A 31 -7.66 4.26 11.48
CA ILE A 31 -7.51 4.94 10.19
C ILE A 31 -6.12 5.58 10.04
N LEU A 32 -5.55 6.11 11.14
CA LEU A 32 -4.20 6.68 11.13
C LEU A 32 -3.14 5.61 10.83
N ALA A 33 -3.27 4.41 11.41
CA ALA A 33 -2.35 3.31 11.14
C ALA A 33 -2.41 2.87 9.67
N PHE A 34 -3.61 2.77 9.09
CA PHE A 34 -3.76 2.44 7.66
C PHE A 34 -3.21 3.52 6.74
N MET A 35 -3.47 4.80 7.03
CA MET A 35 -2.90 5.91 6.24
C MET A 35 -1.38 5.94 6.32
N PHE A 36 -0.82 5.70 7.51
CA PHE A 36 0.62 5.61 7.69
C PHE A 36 1.23 4.43 6.93
N TYR A 37 0.60 3.26 7.00
CA TYR A 37 1.06 2.08 6.26
C TYR A 37 1.01 2.30 4.75
N ARG A 38 -0.09 2.87 4.24
CA ARG A 38 -0.22 3.25 2.84
C ARG A 38 0.90 4.22 2.43
N TYR A 39 1.17 5.24 3.23
CA TYR A 39 2.26 6.18 2.97
C TYR A 39 3.62 5.49 2.89
N LEU A 40 3.94 4.60 3.85
CA LEU A 40 5.20 3.86 3.83
C LEU A 40 5.34 2.97 2.58
N SER A 41 4.25 2.32 2.17
CA SER A 41 4.23 1.48 0.97
C SER A 41 4.43 2.29 -0.30
N GLU A 42 3.71 3.39 -0.48
CA GLU A 42 3.85 4.26 -1.65
C GLU A 42 5.24 4.92 -1.69
N HIS A 43 5.80 5.29 -0.53
CA HIS A 43 7.17 5.82 -0.43
C HIS A 43 8.23 4.77 -0.82
N GLN A 44 8.05 3.51 -0.42
CA GLN A 44 8.93 2.42 -0.83
C GLN A 44 8.84 2.19 -2.35
N GLU A 45 7.64 2.15 -2.94
CA GLU A 45 7.47 2.03 -4.38
C GLU A 45 8.20 3.16 -5.14
N HIS A 46 8.09 4.40 -4.64
CA HIS A 46 8.82 5.53 -5.21
C HIS A 46 10.33 5.38 -5.08
N TYR A 47 10.84 4.87 -3.95
CA TYR A 47 12.25 4.56 -3.75
C TYR A 47 12.75 3.52 -4.76
N LEU A 48 11.98 2.45 -4.98
CA LEU A 48 12.34 1.37 -5.90
C LEU A 48 12.54 1.88 -7.33
N VAL A 49 11.64 2.76 -7.80
CA VAL A 49 11.71 3.37 -9.14
C VAL A 49 12.83 4.40 -9.22
N THR A 50 12.95 5.29 -8.24
CA THR A 50 13.91 6.42 -8.29
C THR A 50 15.35 5.94 -8.27
N ASN A 51 15.63 4.86 -7.54
CA ASN A 51 16.98 4.30 -7.41
C ASN A 51 17.26 3.16 -8.40
N ASN A 52 16.32 2.86 -9.32
CA ASN A 52 16.40 1.75 -10.27
C ASN A 52 16.69 0.41 -9.57
N VAL A 53 16.08 0.18 -8.40
CA VAL A 53 16.19 -1.08 -7.64
C VAL A 53 15.43 -2.20 -8.36
N ILE A 54 14.34 -1.84 -9.04
CA ILE A 54 13.57 -2.75 -9.89
C ILE A 54 13.48 -2.18 -11.31
N ASP A 55 13.35 -3.06 -12.28
CA ASP A 55 13.04 -2.69 -13.67
C ASP A 55 11.52 -2.72 -13.88
N VAL A 56 10.92 -1.60 -14.27
CA VAL A 56 9.46 -1.53 -14.46
C VAL A 56 9.14 -1.49 -15.94
N ASP A 57 8.60 -2.60 -16.46
CA ASP A 57 8.11 -2.68 -17.83
C ASP A 57 6.98 -1.66 -18.07
N ALA A 58 6.86 -1.16 -19.31
CA ALA A 58 5.88 -0.13 -19.67
C ALA A 58 4.41 -0.55 -19.49
N ASP A 59 4.14 -1.86 -19.41
CA ASP A 59 2.81 -2.44 -19.22
C ASP A 59 2.54 -2.92 -17.78
N LYS A 60 3.51 -2.78 -16.87
CA LYS A 60 3.41 -3.24 -15.49
C LYS A 60 3.35 -2.10 -14.48
N THR A 61 2.72 -2.40 -13.34
CA THR A 61 2.83 -1.53 -12.17
C THR A 61 4.14 -1.81 -11.42
N VAL A 62 4.56 -0.84 -10.59
CA VAL A 62 5.73 -0.98 -9.71
C VAL A 62 5.60 -2.24 -8.84
N ASN A 63 4.43 -2.41 -8.19
CA ASN A 63 4.17 -3.57 -7.34
C ASN A 63 4.24 -4.90 -8.10
N GLN A 64 3.77 -4.94 -9.35
CA GLN A 64 3.78 -6.15 -10.16
C GLN A 64 5.19 -6.55 -10.57
N SER A 65 6.02 -5.56 -10.93
CA SER A 65 7.45 -5.78 -11.21
C SER A 65 8.20 -6.21 -9.94
N TYR A 66 7.88 -5.62 -8.79
CA TYR A 66 8.45 -6.00 -7.50
C TYR A 66 8.07 -7.44 -7.10
N LEU A 67 6.81 -7.85 -7.31
CA LEU A 67 6.33 -9.22 -7.09
C LEU A 67 7.02 -10.26 -7.97
N GLU A 68 7.48 -9.89 -9.16
CA GLU A 68 8.16 -10.79 -10.08
C GLU A 68 9.67 -10.86 -9.84
N GLN A 69 10.28 -9.75 -9.43
CA GLN A 69 11.74 -9.64 -9.28
C GLN A 69 12.24 -9.97 -7.88
N ALA A 70 11.50 -9.61 -6.83
CA ALA A 70 11.88 -9.87 -5.45
C ALA A 70 11.24 -11.17 -4.94
N ILE A 71 11.70 -12.31 -5.46
CA ILE A 71 11.16 -13.64 -5.13
C ILE A 71 12.26 -14.63 -4.77
N GLY A 72 11.89 -15.66 -4.00
CA GLY A 72 12.79 -16.76 -3.67
C GLY A 72 14.01 -16.30 -2.87
N ASP A 73 15.18 -16.75 -3.27
CA ASP A 73 16.45 -16.50 -2.57
C ASP A 73 16.91 -15.03 -2.69
N ASP A 74 16.45 -14.30 -3.71
CA ASP A 74 16.82 -12.89 -3.92
C ASP A 74 16.01 -11.93 -3.01
N LEU A 75 14.89 -12.39 -2.44
CA LEU A 75 14.00 -11.55 -1.63
C LEU A 75 14.74 -10.90 -0.45
N ASP A 76 15.62 -11.65 0.22
CA ASP A 76 16.36 -11.16 1.39
C ASP A 76 17.29 -10.01 1.02
N ASP A 77 17.93 -10.07 -0.16
CA ASP A 77 18.81 -9.01 -0.66
C ASP A 77 18.03 -7.72 -0.96
N TYR A 78 16.85 -7.83 -1.60
CA TYR A 78 15.97 -6.69 -1.82
C TYR A 78 15.52 -6.06 -0.50
N LEU A 79 15.05 -6.87 0.45
CA LEU A 79 14.59 -6.38 1.76
C LEU A 79 15.74 -5.71 2.52
N GLN A 80 16.95 -6.26 2.44
CA GLN A 80 18.13 -5.69 3.06
C GLN A 80 18.47 -4.32 2.46
N ASP A 81 18.53 -4.19 1.13
CA ASP A 81 18.80 -2.91 0.46
C ASP A 81 17.76 -1.85 0.82
N ILE A 82 16.47 -2.19 0.69
CA ILE A 82 15.37 -1.27 1.02
C ILE A 82 15.46 -0.85 2.48
N SER A 83 15.69 -1.79 3.40
CA SER A 83 15.78 -1.49 4.83
C SER A 83 16.99 -0.63 5.19
N ALA A 84 18.12 -0.79 4.49
CA ALA A 84 19.31 0.01 4.71
C ALA A 84 19.10 1.48 4.31
N SER A 85 18.31 1.72 3.26
CA SER A 85 18.02 3.08 2.77
C SER A 85 16.84 3.74 3.47
N LEU A 86 15.75 3.02 3.71
CA LEU A 86 14.49 3.56 4.24
C LEU A 86 14.31 3.36 5.75
N GLY A 87 15.08 2.46 6.37
CA GLY A 87 14.91 2.04 7.76
C GLY A 87 13.76 1.05 7.99
N TYR A 88 13.08 0.64 6.92
CA TYR A 88 12.03 -0.37 6.91
C TYR A 88 12.00 -1.03 5.54
N ALA A 89 11.42 -2.24 5.43
CA ALA A 89 11.16 -2.90 4.16
C ALA A 89 9.83 -3.65 4.22
N ILE A 90 9.01 -3.47 3.19
CA ILE A 90 7.71 -4.15 3.03
C ILE A 90 7.90 -5.21 1.95
N ALA A 91 7.54 -6.45 2.29
CA ALA A 91 7.61 -7.57 1.35
C ALA A 91 6.66 -7.35 0.16
N PRO A 92 6.99 -7.89 -1.03
CA PRO A 92 6.17 -7.69 -2.23
C PRO A 92 4.70 -8.07 -2.04
N LEU A 93 4.43 -9.15 -1.29
CA LEU A 93 3.08 -9.62 -1.00
C LEU A 93 2.31 -8.75 0.00
N ASP A 94 2.99 -7.84 0.69
CA ASP A 94 2.41 -7.06 1.79
C ASP A 94 2.33 -5.57 1.48
N THR A 95 2.76 -5.12 0.29
CA THR A 95 2.57 -3.73 -0.16
C THR A 95 1.09 -3.37 -0.14
N TRP A 96 0.79 -2.07 -0.05
CA TRP A 96 -0.58 -1.56 -0.10
C TRP A 96 -1.32 -2.06 -1.34
N ALA A 97 -0.66 -2.02 -2.52
CA ALA A 97 -1.23 -2.54 -3.76
C ALA A 97 -1.54 -4.04 -3.67
N SER A 98 -0.65 -4.85 -3.09
CA SER A 98 -0.87 -6.29 -2.89
C SER A 98 -1.99 -6.57 -1.90
N LEU A 99 -2.12 -5.80 -0.83
CA LEU A 99 -3.21 -5.94 0.13
C LEU A 99 -4.57 -5.60 -0.49
N ILE A 100 -4.66 -4.51 -1.25
CA ILE A 100 -5.89 -4.14 -1.97
C ILE A 100 -6.25 -5.23 -2.98
N HIS A 101 -5.28 -5.72 -3.76
CA HIS A 101 -5.50 -6.82 -4.70
C HIS A 101 -6.01 -8.08 -3.99
N LYS A 102 -5.45 -8.44 -2.82
CA LYS A 102 -5.93 -9.57 -2.01
C LYS A 102 -7.38 -9.35 -1.58
N ILE A 103 -7.75 -8.16 -1.12
CA ILE A 103 -9.12 -7.84 -0.67
C ILE A 103 -10.12 -7.96 -1.82
N ASP A 104 -9.79 -7.37 -2.97
CA ASP A 104 -10.68 -7.36 -4.14
C ASP A 104 -10.90 -8.76 -4.73
N ASN A 105 -9.91 -9.66 -4.59
CA ASN A 105 -10.00 -11.05 -5.06
C ASN A 105 -10.40 -12.06 -3.97
N SER A 106 -10.62 -11.61 -2.72
CA SER A 106 -11.11 -12.45 -1.61
C SER A 106 -12.62 -12.33 -1.40
N MET A 107 -13.30 -11.44 -2.14
CA MET A 107 -14.76 -11.32 -2.23
C MET A 107 -15.29 -12.02 -3.48
#